data_AF-A0A660WU81-F1
#
_entry.id   AF-A0A660WU81-F1
#
_cell.length_a   1.000
_cell.length_b   1.000
_cell.length_c   1.000
_cell.angle_alpha   90.00
_cell.angle_beta   90.00
_cell.angle_gamma   90.00
#
_symmetry.space_group_name_H-M   'P 1'
#
loop_
_entity.id
_entity.type
_entity.pdbx_description
1 polymer ?
#
loop_
_entity_poly.entity_id
_entity_poly.type
_entity_poly.pdbx_seq_one_letter_code
_entity_poly.pdbx_strand_id
1 'polypeptide(L)'
;MFEFFLKGGFLMWPILLCSVIAFAIVLERLWYFHRIKTNVGNLIAQVKKLLQEDKLEEAERLCKETRGPVAHILAVGIHIYLQVLPKILKL
;
A
#
# COMPACT_ATOMS: atom_id res chain seq x y z
N MET A 1 -45.16 -8.99 -2.14
CA MET A 1 -43.78 -8.47 -1.97
C MET A 1 -43.58 -7.05 -2.51
N PHE A 2 -44.14 -6.67 -3.67
CA PHE A 2 -44.09 -5.28 -4.18
C PHE A 2 -44.89 -4.24 -3.36
N GLU A 3 -45.88 -4.68 -2.59
CA GLU A 3 -46.69 -3.83 -1.68
C GLU A 3 -45.86 -3.10 -0.60
N PHE A 4 -44.77 -3.70 -0.11
CA PHE A 4 -43.88 -3.07 0.88
C PHE A 4 -43.06 -1.93 0.26
N PHE A 5 -42.73 -2.05 -1.03
CA PHE A 5 -41.97 -1.04 -1.76
C PHE A 5 -42.81 0.22 -2.04
N LEU A 6 -44.12 0.06 -2.29
CA LEU A 6 -45.03 1.21 -2.41
C LEU A 6 -45.41 1.84 -1.06
N LYS A 7 -45.52 1.04 0.02
CA LYS A 7 -45.80 1.56 1.38
C LYS A 7 -44.61 2.26 2.04
N GLY A 8 -43.37 1.95 1.62
CA GLY A 8 -42.16 2.58 2.15
C GLY A 8 -42.03 4.06 1.82
N GLY A 9 -42.75 4.56 0.83
CA GLY A 9 -42.85 5.99 0.51
C GLY A 9 -41.50 6.69 0.32
N PHE A 10 -41.46 8.00 0.57
CA PHE A 10 -40.27 8.86 0.46
C PHE A 10 -39.02 8.31 1.18
N LEU A 11 -39.20 7.54 2.25
CA LEU A 11 -38.13 6.94 3.05
C LEU A 11 -37.29 5.89 2.31
N MET A 12 -37.79 5.31 1.23
CA MET A 12 -37.04 4.30 0.48
C MET A 12 -35.91 4.88 -0.38
N TRP A 13 -36.12 6.09 -0.90
CA TRP A 13 -35.15 6.76 -1.74
C TRP A 13 -33.81 7.04 -1.04
N PRO A 14 -33.76 7.58 0.19
CA PRO A 14 -32.51 7.77 0.92
C PRO A 14 -31.85 6.45 1.33
N ILE A 15 -32.61 5.38 1.60
CA ILE A 15 -32.03 4.07 1.92
C ILE A 15 -31.32 3.50 0.69
N LEU A 16 -31.96 3.59 -0.48
CA LEU A 16 -31.37 3.14 -1.74
C LEU A 16 -30.12 3.97 -2.07
N LEU A 17 -30.19 5.30 -1.92
CA LEU A 17 -29.04 6.18 -2.10
C LEU A 17 -27.90 5.84 -1.12
N CYS A 18 -28.21 5.63 0.16
CA CYS A 18 -27.24 5.25 1.17
C CYS A 18 -26.58 3.91 0.84
N SER A 19 -27.33 2.93 0.34
CA SER A 19 -26.79 1.64 -0.10
C SER A 19 -25.80 1.81 -1.26
N VAL A 20 -26.12 2.65 -2.25
CA VAL A 20 -25.23 2.90 -3.39
C VAL A 20 -23.95 3.62 -2.93
N ILE A 21 -24.07 4.63 -2.06
CA ILE A 21 -22.93 5.35 -1.51
C ILE A 21 -22.05 4.43 -0.66
N ALA A 22 -22.66 3.64 0.23
CA ALA A 22 -21.95 2.67 1.06
C ALA A 22 -21.19 1.66 0.18
N PHE A 23 -21.84 1.16 -0.88
CA PHE A 23 -21.19 0.23 -1.80
C PHE A 23 -20.03 0.87 -2.56
N ALA A 24 -20.18 2.12 -3.02
CA ALA A 24 -19.11 2.86 -3.68
C ALA A 24 -17.89 3.05 -2.76
N ILE A 25 -18.11 3.42 -1.49
CA ILE A 25 -17.04 3.57 -0.50
C ILE A 25 -16.36 2.23 -0.22
N VAL A 26 -17.12 1.14 -0.13
CA VAL A 26 -16.57 -0.21 0.08
C VAL A 26 -15.69 -0.62 -1.10
N LEU A 27 -16.14 -0.38 -2.34
CA LEU A 27 -15.33 -0.63 -3.54
C LEU A 27 -14.06 0.21 -3.55
N GLU A 28 -14.14 1.50 -3.25
CA GLU A 28 -12.98 2.39 -3.19
C GLU A 28 -11.97 1.92 -2.14
N ARG A 29 -12.45 1.56 -0.93
CA ARG A 29 -11.59 0.99 0.12
C ARG A 29 -10.97 -0.33 -0.28
N LEU A 30 -11.72 -1.23 -0.91
CA LEU A 30 -11.20 -2.52 -1.38
C LEU A 30 -10.10 -2.32 -2.43
N TRP A 31 -10.32 -1.40 -3.37
CA TRP A 31 -9.34 -1.09 -4.41
C TRP A 31 -8.09 -0.43 -3.84
N TYR A 32 -8.26 0.53 -2.92
CA TYR A 32 -7.16 1.16 -2.18
C TYR A 32 -6.33 0.13 -1.39
N PHE A 33 -7.01 -0.76 -0.65
CA PHE A 33 -6.35 -1.80 0.12
C PHE A 33 -5.59 -2.81 -0.78
N HIS A 34 -6.19 -3.19 -1.91
CA HIS A 34 -5.55 -4.08 -2.87
C HIS A 34 -4.32 -3.42 -3.51
N ARG A 35 -4.42 -2.14 -3.88
CA ARG A 35 -3.31 -1.35 -4.43
C ARG A 35 -2.13 -1.23 -3.47
N ILE A 36 -2.38 -1.11 -2.16
CA ILE A 36 -1.32 -1.07 -1.15
C ILE A 36 -0.61 -2.42 -1.05
N LYS A 37 -1.34 -3.55 -1.09
CA LYS A 37 -0.74 -4.88 -0.94
C LYS A 37 0.12 -5.30 -2.14
N THR A 38 -0.26 -4.97 -3.36
CA THR A 38 0.39 -5.50 -4.57
C THR A 38 1.84 -5.03 -4.77
N ASN A 39 2.24 -3.86 -4.24
CA ASN A 39 3.61 -3.37 -4.42
C ASN A 39 4.56 -3.80 -3.30
N VAL A 40 4.08 -3.95 -2.05
CA VAL A 40 4.96 -4.12 -0.89
C VAL A 40 5.70 -5.46 -0.87
N GLY A 41 5.01 -6.56 -1.16
CA GLY A 41 5.63 -7.90 -1.10
C GLY A 41 6.75 -8.10 -2.12
N ASN A 42 6.53 -7.64 -3.36
CA ASN A 42 7.51 -7.76 -4.44
C ASN A 42 8.73 -6.86 -4.20
N LEU A 43 8.51 -5.65 -3.67
CA LEU A 43 9.60 -4.74 -3.30
C LEU A 43 10.53 -5.32 -2.26
N ILE A 44 9.97 -5.86 -1.17
CA ILE A 44 10.76 -6.45 -0.10
C ILE A 44 11.58 -7.63 -0.63
N ALA A 45 10.99 -8.47 -1.49
CA ALA A 45 11.69 -9.59 -2.10
C ALA A 45 12.86 -9.14 -2.99
N GLN A 46 12.64 -8.14 -3.85
CA GLN A 46 13.69 -7.59 -4.73
C GLN A 46 14.81 -6.91 -3.94
N VAL A 47 14.47 -6.08 -2.95
CA VAL A 47 15.45 -5.41 -2.10
C VAL A 47 16.26 -6.41 -1.30
N LYS A 48 15.63 -7.45 -0.74
CA LYS A 48 16.34 -8.53 -0.03
C LYS A 48 17.34 -9.23 -0.96
N LYS A 49 16.95 -9.50 -2.21
CA LYS A 49 17.83 -10.13 -3.19
C LYS A 49 19.05 -9.24 -3.52
N LEU A 50 18.83 -7.95 -3.76
CA LEU A 50 19.92 -6.99 -4.01
C LEU A 50 20.86 -6.83 -2.81
N LEU A 51 20.31 -6.87 -1.58
CA LEU A 51 21.12 -6.86 -0.36
C LEU A 51 22.01 -8.11 -0.24
N GLN A 52 21.52 -9.28 -0.65
CA GLN A 52 22.31 -10.52 -0.65
C GLN A 52 23.40 -10.54 -1.73
N GLU A 53 23.21 -9.78 -2.81
CA GLU A 53 24.19 -9.63 -3.89
C GLU A 53 25.21 -8.50 -3.61
N ASP A 54 25.20 -7.90 -2.41
CA ASP A 54 26.03 -6.75 -2.00
C ASP A 54 25.84 -5.47 -2.85
N LYS A 55 24.76 -5.42 -3.64
CA LYS A 55 24.44 -4.29 -4.54
C LYS A 55 23.62 -3.22 -3.84
N LEU A 56 24.23 -2.57 -2.85
CA LEU A 56 23.57 -1.59 -1.99
C LEU A 56 23.11 -0.33 -2.77
N GLU A 57 23.86 0.11 -3.78
CA GLU A 57 23.49 1.26 -4.63
C GLU A 57 22.24 0.98 -5.48
N GLU A 58 22.14 -0.22 -6.06
CA GLU A 58 20.94 -0.63 -6.80
C GLU A 58 19.73 -0.74 -5.87
N ALA A 59 19.93 -1.18 -4.63
CA ALA A 59 18.86 -1.33 -3.65
C ALA A 59 18.30 0.04 -3.24
N GLU A 60 19.18 1.04 -3.08
CA GLU A 60 18.77 2.43 -2.82
C GLU A 60 17.97 3.00 -4.01
N ARG A 61 18.44 2.76 -5.24
CA ARG A 61 17.78 3.23 -6.46
C ARG A 61 16.40 2.62 -6.64
N LEU A 62 16.26 1.32 -6.41
CA LEU A 62 14.98 0.60 -6.47
C LEU A 62 13.98 1.12 -5.44
N CYS A 63 14.45 1.44 -4.22
CA CYS A 63 13.61 2.05 -3.19
C CYS A 63 13.21 3.49 -3.54
N LYS A 64 14.07 4.26 -4.23
CA LYS A 64 13.76 5.62 -4.71
C LYS A 64 12.79 5.64 -5.88
N GLU A 65 12.91 4.71 -6.82
CA GLU A 65 11.98 4.59 -7.95
C GLU A 65 10.60 4.13 -7.51
N THR A 66 10.52 3.35 -6.43
CA THR A 66 9.23 2.83 -5.99
C THR A 66 8.49 3.79 -5.08
N ARG A 67 7.35 4.29 -5.58
CA ARG A 67 6.44 5.16 -4.83
C ARG A 67 5.59 4.35 -3.85
N GLY A 68 5.86 4.50 -2.56
CA GLY A 68 5.02 3.97 -1.48
C GLY A 68 5.64 4.19 -0.09
N PRO A 69 4.81 4.22 0.97
CA PRO A 69 5.30 4.44 2.33
C PRO A 69 6.32 3.38 2.76
N VAL A 70 6.16 2.12 2.31
CA VAL A 70 7.10 1.03 2.63
C VAL A 70 8.43 1.20 1.90
N ALA A 71 8.43 1.61 0.64
CA ALA A 71 9.66 1.87 -0.11
C ALA A 71 10.47 3.01 0.50
N HIS A 72 9.79 4.04 1.02
CA HIS A 72 10.45 5.13 1.71
C HIS A 72 11.13 4.69 3.02
N ILE A 73 10.45 3.85 3.82
CA ILE A 73 11.02 3.27 5.04
C ILE A 73 12.22 2.37 4.70
N LEU A 74 12.10 1.55 3.65
CA LEU A 74 13.17 0.66 3.20
C LEU A 74 14.38 1.47 2.67
N ALA A 75 14.15 2.53 1.91
CA ALA A 75 15.21 3.44 1.44
C ALA A 75 16.02 4.01 2.61
N VAL A 76 15.32 4.52 3.64
CA VAL A 76 15.95 5.08 4.84
C VAL A 76 16.72 3.99 5.59
N GLY A 77 16.16 2.80 5.74
CA GLY A 77 16.83 1.67 6.40
C GLY A 77 18.13 1.26 5.71
N ILE A 78 18.12 1.15 4.37
CA ILE A 78 19.32 0.82 3.57
C ILE A 78 20.35 1.94 3.65
N HIS A 79 19.91 3.20 3.58
CA HIS A 79 20.80 4.36 3.69
C HIS A 79 21.53 4.39 5.04
N ILE A 80 20.83 4.10 6.14
CA ILE A 80 21.43 3.99 7.47
C ILE A 80 22.41 2.81 7.52
N TYR A 81 22.04 1.64 6.98
CA TYR A 81 22.93 0.48 6.94
C TYR A 81 24.25 0.77 6.21
N LEU A 82 24.17 1.41 5.03
CA LEU A 82 25.31 1.88 4.26
C LEU A 82 26.20 2.85 5.03
N GLN A 83 25.62 3.75 5.83
CA GLN A 83 26.36 4.73 6.61
C GLN A 83 27.02 4.13 7.87
N VAL A 84 26.45 3.06 8.42
CA VAL A 84 26.92 2.41 9.65
C VAL A 84 28.03 1.39 9.37
N LEU A 85 27.99 0.67 8.24
CA LEU A 85 29.02 -0.31 7.86
C LEU A 85 30.47 0.23 7.89
N PRO A 86 30.80 1.42 7.32
CA PRO A 86 32.17 1.97 7.39
C PRO A 86 32.56 2.47 8.79
N LYS A 87 31.58 2.65 9.68
CA LYS A 87 31.78 3.10 11.06
C LYS A 87 32.09 1.93 12.00
N ILE A 88 31.53 0.75 11.74
CA ILE A 88 31.80 -0.48 12.49
C ILE A 88 33.13 -1.11 12.07
N LEU A 89 33.46 -1.09 10.77
CA LEU A 89 34.72 -1.68 10.28
C LEU A 89 35.98 -0.88 10.66
N LYS A 90 35.81 0.34 11.20
CA LYS A 90 36.90 1.20 11.70
C LYS A 90 37.13 1.09 13.22
N LEU A 91 36.45 0.15 13.90
CA LEU A 91 36.67 -0.20 15.30
C LEU A 91 37.41 -1.53 15.40
#